data_AF-A0A8T7ARK2-F1
#
_entry.id   AF-A0A8T7ARK2-F1
#
_cell.length_a   1.000
_cell.length_b   1.000
_cell.length_c   1.000
_cell.angle_alpha   90.00
_cell.angle_beta   90.00
_cell.angle_gamma   90.00
#
_symmetry.space_group_name_H-M   'P 1'
#
loop_
_entity.id
_entity.type
_entity.pdbx_description
1 polymer ?
#
loop_
_entity_poly.entity_id
_entity_poly.type
_entity_poly.pdbx_seq_one_letter_code
_entity_poly.pdbx_strand_id
1 'polypeptide(L)'
;MKRSRAHTKYLAGMERQVGERRAKLTALETRIDSDIAAKRIAGSQQLRLALRQAKHHLDVGEARLNELKQADDDTFEPCRQLLDDAIEDLSQSIRKAMTRY
;
A
#
# COMPACT_ATOMS: atom_id res chain seq x y z
N MET A 1 -4.35 -25.50 15.68
CA MET A 1 -2.92 -25.26 15.34
C MET A 1 -2.54 -23.87 15.82
N LYS A 2 -1.41 -23.70 16.51
CA LYS A 2 -0.92 -22.38 16.97
C LYS A 2 0.08 -21.87 15.91
N ARG A 3 -0.21 -20.72 15.30
CA ARG A 3 0.72 -20.06 14.36
C ARG A 3 2.11 -19.89 14.97
N SER A 4 3.15 -20.08 14.17
CA SER A 4 4.53 -19.84 14.57
C SER A 4 4.73 -18.39 15.05
N ARG A 5 5.55 -18.20 16.09
CA ARG A 5 5.93 -16.87 16.60
C ARG A 5 6.56 -15.99 15.50
N ALA A 6 7.22 -16.62 14.52
CA ALA A 6 7.77 -15.94 13.34
C ALA A 6 6.65 -15.36 12.45
N HIS A 7 5.58 -16.12 12.20
CA HIS A 7 4.44 -15.70 11.38
C HIS A 7 3.71 -14.50 12.03
N THR A 8 3.49 -14.55 13.34
CA THR A 8 2.88 -13.43 14.08
C THR A 8 3.72 -12.16 14.00
N LYS A 9 5.05 -12.29 14.15
CA LYS A 9 5.97 -11.13 14.05
C LYS A 9 5.98 -10.53 12.65
N TYR A 10 5.98 -11.37 11.62
CA TYR A 10 5.92 -10.93 10.23
C TYR A 10 4.61 -10.17 9.95
N LEU A 11 3.45 -10.73 10.33
CA LEU A 11 2.15 -10.09 10.17
C LEU A 11 2.08 -8.71 10.82
N ALA A 12 2.56 -8.57 12.06
CA ALA A 12 2.60 -7.30 12.75
C ALA A 12 3.52 -6.28 12.04
N GLY A 13 4.65 -6.76 11.50
CA GLY A 13 5.53 -5.94 10.67
C GLY A 13 4.84 -5.44 9.39
N MET A 14 4.06 -6.30 8.74
CA MET A 14 3.34 -5.95 7.52
C MET A 14 2.15 -5.03 7.77
N GLU A 15 1.39 -5.24 8.84
CA GLU A 15 0.34 -4.32 9.28
C GLU A 15 0.87 -2.90 9.46
N ARG A 16 2.01 -2.77 10.15
CA ARG A 16 2.67 -1.48 10.34
C ARG A 16 3.08 -0.86 9.01
N GLN A 17 3.68 -1.66 8.13
CA GLN A 17 4.14 -1.21 6.83
C GLN A 17 3.00 -0.74 5.90
N VAL A 18 1.87 -1.44 5.90
CA VAL A 18 0.65 -1.04 5.19
C VAL A 18 0.10 0.26 5.78
N GLY A 19 0.00 0.33 7.11
CA GLY A 19 -0.49 1.53 7.81
C GLY A 19 0.35 2.78 7.52
N GLU A 20 1.68 2.67 7.54
CA GLU A 20 2.58 3.78 7.22
C GLU A 20 2.43 4.25 5.76
N ARG A 21 2.25 3.32 4.81
CA ARG A 21 2.04 3.64 3.40
C ARG A 21 0.67 4.27 3.14
N ARG A 22 -0.38 3.77 3.80
CA ARG A 22 -1.72 4.37 3.78
C ARG A 22 -1.69 5.81 4.29
N ALA A 23 -0.99 6.07 5.39
CA ALA A 23 -0.82 7.42 5.92
C ALA A 23 -0.11 8.35 4.92
N LYS A 24 0.98 7.89 4.31
CA LYS A 24 1.70 8.65 3.27
C LYS A 24 0.83 8.94 2.06
N LEU A 25 0.07 7.95 1.58
CA LEU A 25 -0.82 8.12 0.44
C LEU A 25 -1.94 9.12 0.72
N THR A 26 -2.53 9.05 1.92
CA THR A 26 -3.58 9.99 2.37
C THR A 26 -3.05 11.43 2.44
N ALA A 27 -1.84 11.61 2.98
CA ALA A 27 -1.19 12.92 3.03
C ALA A 27 -0.90 13.48 1.63
N LEU A 28 -0.43 12.62 0.71
CA LEU A 28 -0.17 13.01 -0.68
C LEU A 28 -1.45 13.40 -1.41
N GLU A 29 -2.52 12.63 -1.25
CA GLU A 29 -3.84 12.94 -1.81
C GLU A 29 -4.35 14.29 -1.31
N THR A 30 -4.35 14.51 0.00
CA THR A 30 -4.79 15.78 0.61
C THR A 30 -4.03 16.98 0.05
N ARG A 31 -2.72 16.83 -0.11
CA ARG A 31 -1.84 17.88 -0.64
C ARG A 31 -2.11 18.17 -2.11
N ILE A 32 -2.28 17.12 -2.93
CA ILE A 32 -2.62 17.26 -4.35
C ILE A 32 -3.98 17.93 -4.52
N ASP A 33 -4.99 17.52 -3.77
CA ASP A 33 -6.32 18.12 -3.84
C ASP A 33 -6.31 19.59 -3.42
N SER A 34 -5.55 19.93 -2.38
CA SER A 34 -5.34 21.32 -1.95
C SER A 34 -4.69 22.17 -3.04
N ASP A 35 -3.63 21.67 -3.69
CA ASP A 35 -2.92 22.42 -4.72
C ASP A 35 -3.73 22.52 -6.03
N ILE A 36 -4.55 21.52 -6.35
CA ILE A 36 -5.52 21.60 -7.45
C ILE A 36 -6.59 22.65 -7.15
N ALA A 37 -7.15 22.65 -5.93
CA ALA A 37 -8.14 23.64 -5.51
C ALA A 37 -7.56 25.07 -5.56
N ALA A 38 -6.28 25.22 -5.19
CA ALA A 38 -5.54 26.47 -5.28
C ALA A 38 -5.04 26.81 -6.70
N LYS A 39 -5.35 25.99 -7.72
CA LYS A 39 -4.89 26.12 -9.12
C LYS A 39 -3.36 26.21 -9.27
N ARG A 40 -2.61 25.66 -8.33
CA ARG A 40 -1.13 25.70 -8.30
C ARG A 40 -0.48 24.71 -9.27
N ILE A 41 -1.22 23.71 -9.74
CA ILE A 41 -0.72 22.69 -10.67
C ILE A 41 -1.66 22.57 -11.88
N ALA A 42 -1.14 22.82 -13.08
CA ALA A 42 -1.80 22.57 -14.36
C ALA A 42 -1.32 21.22 -14.92
N GLY A 43 -2.05 20.14 -14.63
CA GLY A 43 -1.64 18.78 -15.02
C GLY A 43 -2.19 17.66 -14.13
N SER A 44 -3.39 17.85 -13.55
CA SER A 44 -3.91 16.99 -12.48
C SER A 44 -4.24 15.55 -12.90
N GLN A 45 -4.38 15.26 -14.19
CA GLN A 45 -4.78 13.92 -14.64
C GLN A 45 -3.71 12.86 -14.38
N GLN A 46 -2.42 13.17 -14.63
CA GLN A 46 -1.34 12.20 -14.40
C GLN A 46 -1.11 11.95 -12.91
N LEU A 47 -1.23 12.98 -12.08
CA LEU A 47 -1.14 12.88 -10.62
C LEU A 47 -2.31 12.11 -10.02
N ARG A 48 -3.53 12.40 -10.45
CA ARG A 48 -4.74 11.65 -10.04
C ARG A 48 -4.68 10.19 -10.48
N LEU A 49 -4.15 9.92 -11.69
CA LEU A 49 -3.95 8.54 -12.15
C LEU A 49 -2.92 7.81 -11.28
N ALA A 50 -1.79 8.45 -10.95
CA ALA A 50 -0.77 7.87 -10.08
C ALA A 50 -1.31 7.61 -8.66
N LEU A 51 -2.11 8.53 -8.10
CA LEU A 51 -2.81 8.34 -6.83
C LEU A 51 -3.79 7.16 -6.88
N ARG A 52 -4.59 7.07 -7.95
CA ARG A 52 -5.53 5.96 -8.13
C ARG A 52 -4.82 4.61 -8.23
N GLN A 53 -3.68 4.56 -8.93
CA GLN A 53 -2.83 3.37 -8.98
C GLN A 53 -2.31 3.00 -7.58
N ALA A 54 -1.75 3.97 -6.84
CA ALA A 54 -1.28 3.73 -5.48
C ALA A 54 -2.40 3.28 -4.53
N LYS A 55 -3.62 3.82 -4.67
CA LYS A 55 -4.80 3.35 -3.91
C LYS A 55 -5.15 1.91 -4.24
N HIS A 56 -5.18 1.56 -5.53
CA HIS A 56 -5.45 0.19 -5.95
C HIS A 56 -4.43 -0.79 -5.36
N HIS A 57 -3.13 -0.46 -5.40
CA HIS A 57 -2.10 -1.32 -4.79
C HIS A 57 -2.22 -1.40 -3.25
N LEU A 58 -2.69 -0.33 -2.60
CA LEU A 58 -2.98 -0.37 -1.16
C LEU A 58 -4.14 -1.32 -0.87
N ASP A 59 -5.23 -1.25 -1.64
CA ASP A 59 -6.39 -2.14 -1.47
C ASP A 59 -5.99 -3.61 -1.69
N VAL A 60 -5.17 -3.88 -2.71
CA VAL A 60 -4.61 -5.22 -2.96
C VAL A 60 -3.73 -5.66 -1.79
N GLY A 61 -2.83 -4.81 -1.30
CA GLY A 61 -1.97 -5.12 -0.16
C GLY A 61 -2.75 -5.39 1.13
N GLU A 62 -3.79 -4.60 1.42
CA GLU A 62 -4.70 -4.82 2.55
C GLU A 62 -5.47 -6.15 2.41
N ALA A 63 -5.94 -6.48 1.20
CA ALA A 63 -6.60 -7.76 0.93
C ALA A 63 -5.65 -8.95 1.12
N ARG A 64 -4.42 -8.89 0.57
CA ARG A 64 -3.39 -9.92 0.74
C ARG A 64 -2.97 -10.10 2.19
N LEU A 65 -2.88 -9.01 2.95
CA LEU A 65 -2.61 -9.07 4.38
C LEU A 65 -3.75 -9.77 5.13
N ASN A 66 -5.01 -9.52 4.75
CA ASN A 66 -6.15 -10.20 5.35
C ASN A 66 -6.19 -11.70 4.99
N GLU A 67 -5.84 -12.06 3.76
CA GLU A 67 -5.67 -13.46 3.34
C GLU A 67 -4.57 -14.14 4.15
N LEU A 68 -3.39 -13.51 4.28
CA LEU A 68 -2.29 -14.05 5.09
C LEU A 68 -2.64 -14.16 6.58
N LYS A 69 -3.50 -13.27 7.09
CA LYS A 69 -4.06 -13.37 8.46
C LYS A 69 -5.02 -14.54 8.64
N GLN A 70 -5.53 -15.14 7.58
CA GLN A 70 -6.40 -16.32 7.61
C GLN A 70 -5.70 -17.60 7.15
N ALA A 71 -4.56 -17.48 6.45
CA ALA A 71 -3.76 -18.59 5.96
C ALA A 71 -3.32 -19.56 7.09
N ASP A 72 -3.39 -20.85 6.80
CA ASP A 72 -2.73 -21.88 7.59
C ASP A 72 -1.22 -21.91 7.30
N ASP A 73 -0.47 -22.77 8.00
CA ASP A 73 0.99 -22.82 7.84
C ASP A 73 1.40 -23.33 6.44
N ASP A 74 0.57 -24.14 5.76
CA ASP A 74 0.85 -24.69 4.43
C ASP A 74 0.67 -23.64 3.32
N THR A 75 -0.26 -22.70 3.51
CA THR A 75 -0.54 -21.60 2.57
C THR A 75 0.17 -20.30 2.94
N PHE A 76 0.84 -20.24 4.09
CA PHE A 76 1.48 -19.02 4.60
C PHE A 76 2.56 -18.47 3.66
N GLU A 77 3.53 -19.28 3.23
CA GLU A 77 4.64 -18.81 2.39
C GLU A 77 4.18 -18.31 1.01
N PRO A 78 3.28 -19.00 0.29
CA PRO A 78 2.68 -18.45 -0.94
C PRO A 78 1.94 -17.12 -0.72
N CYS A 79 1.11 -17.03 0.32
CA CYS A 79 0.39 -15.78 0.65
C CYS A 79 1.34 -14.65 1.06
N ARG A 80 2.45 -15.00 1.72
CA ARG A 80 3.49 -14.07 2.13
C ARG A 80 4.17 -13.44 0.92
N GLN A 81 4.58 -14.26 -0.06
CA GLN A 81 5.22 -13.75 -1.27
C GLN A 81 4.29 -12.79 -2.03
N LEU A 82 3.01 -13.16 -2.16
CA LEU A 82 2.00 -12.31 -2.80
C LEU A 82 1.80 -10.97 -2.07
N LEU A 83 1.89 -10.98 -0.73
CA LEU A 83 1.85 -9.75 0.05
C LEU A 83 3.11 -8.92 -0.16
N ASP A 84 4.30 -9.52 -0.09
CA ASP A 84 5.57 -8.81 -0.30
C ASP A 84 5.58 -8.10 -1.66
N ASP A 85 5.17 -8.79 -2.73
CA ASP A 85 5.06 -8.22 -4.09
C ASP A 85 4.06 -7.04 -4.14
N ALA A 86 2.88 -7.18 -3.52
CA ALA A 86 1.87 -6.12 -3.47
C ALA A 86 2.37 -4.87 -2.71
N ILE A 87 3.14 -5.05 -1.64
CA ILE A 87 3.73 -3.95 -0.88
C ILE A 87 4.85 -3.26 -1.66
N GLU A 88 5.63 -4.01 -2.45
CA GLU A 88 6.60 -3.43 -3.35
C GLU A 88 5.94 -2.56 -4.42
N ASP A 89 4.90 -3.07 -5.10
CA ASP A 89 4.12 -2.33 -6.10
C ASP A 89 3.52 -1.04 -5.53
N LEU A 90 2.98 -1.11 -4.31
CA LEU A 90 2.48 0.06 -3.58
C LEU A 90 3.61 1.07 -3.34
N SER A 91 4.79 0.60 -2.93
CA SER A 91 5.95 1.45 -2.65
C SER A 91 6.43 2.15 -3.92
N GLN A 92 6.49 1.44 -5.05
CA GLN A 92 6.87 2.00 -6.34
C GLN A 92 5.83 3.02 -6.83
N SER A 93 4.54 2.73 -6.66
CA SER A 93 3.45 3.63 -7.05
C SER A 93 3.42 4.92 -6.25
N ILE A 94 3.62 4.86 -4.92
CA ILE A 94 3.77 6.05 -4.07
C ILE A 94 5.00 6.85 -4.50
N ARG A 95 6.15 6.20 -4.72
CA ARG A 95 7.37 6.88 -5.18
C ARG A 95 7.14 7.61 -6.50
N LYS A 96 6.50 6.95 -7.47
CA LYS A 96 6.17 7.53 -8.77
C LYS A 96 5.20 8.71 -8.65
N ALA A 97 4.21 8.62 -7.77
CA ALA A 97 3.30 9.73 -7.48
C ALA A 97 4.06 10.92 -6.86
N MET A 98 5.02 10.67 -5.97
CA MET A 98 5.87 11.71 -5.37
C MET A 98 6.85 12.34 -6.36
N THR A 99 7.45 11.59 -7.27
CA THR A 99 8.39 12.14 -8.28
C THR A 99 7.68 13.03 -9.30
N ARG A 100 6.40 12.76 -9.56
CA ARG A 100 5.59 13.53 -10.51
C ARG A 100 4.91 14.75 -9.89
N TYR A 101 4.91 14.85 -8.56
CA TYR A 101 4.34 15.95 -7.78
C TYR A 101 5.43 16.96 -7.45
#